data_AF-A0A382AA28-F1
#
_entry.id   AF-A0A382AA28-F1
#
_cell.length_a   1.000
_cell.length_b   1.000
_cell.length_c   1.000
_cell.angle_alpha   90.00
_cell.angle_beta   90.00
_cell.angle_gamma   90.00
#
_symmetry.space_group_name_H-M   'P 1'
#
loop_
_entity.id
_entity.type
_entity.pdbx_description
1 polymer ?
#
loop_
_entity_poly.entity_id
_entity_poly.type
_entity_poly.pdbx_seq_one_letter_code
_entity_poly.pdbx_strand_id
1 'polypeptide(L)' 'MNMNKIGLILAFIIVLAIPVSGYFGDKPNKIEVIKETGLLETVKERGYIVCGVNSGLPGFAAQDEEGNWTGLDVDFCR' A
#
# COMPACT_ATOMS: atom_id res chain seq x y z
N MET A 1 -43.30 34.26 -29.32
CA MET A 1 -42.89 33.62 -28.04
C MET A 1 -42.33 34.71 -27.14
N ASN A 2 -42.94 34.94 -25.97
CA ASN A 2 -42.60 36.07 -25.08
C ASN A 2 -41.14 36.03 -24.60
N MET A 3 -40.51 37.20 -24.53
CA MET A 3 -39.11 37.42 -24.14
C MET A 3 -38.73 36.74 -22.81
N ASN A 4 -39.69 36.52 -21.89
CA ASN A 4 -39.48 35.85 -20.62
C ASN A 4 -39.43 34.31 -20.70
N LYS A 5 -40.06 33.69 -21.72
CA LYS A 5 -40.03 32.24 -21.94
C LYS A 5 -38.72 31.81 -22.60
N ILE A 6 -38.15 32.69 -23.44
CA ILE A 6 -36.86 32.46 -24.11
C ILE A 6 -35.72 32.44 -23.08
N GLY A 7 -35.72 33.36 -22.10
CA GLY A 7 -34.72 33.38 -21.02
C GLY A 7 -34.75 32.13 -20.13
N LEU A 8 -35.94 31.61 -19.81
CA LEU A 8 -36.08 30.40 -18.99
C LEU A 8 -35.57 29.14 -19.72
N ILE A 9 -35.82 29.04 -21.03
CA ILE A 9 -35.35 27.91 -21.86
C ILE A 9 -33.83 27.96 -22.03
N LEU A 10 -33.24 29.15 -22.23
CA LEU A 10 -31.79 29.31 -22.32
C LEU A 10 -31.08 28.95 -21.01
N ALA A 11 -31.65 29.29 -19.85
CA ALA A 11 -31.10 28.89 -18.55
C ALA A 11 -31.10 27.36 -18.35
N PHE A 12 -32.17 26.66 -18.76
CA PHE A 12 -32.23 25.21 -18.71
C PHE A 12 -31.24 24.52 -19.66
N ILE A 13 -31.04 25.08 -20.87
CA ILE A 13 -30.05 24.56 -21.82
C ILE A 13 -28.62 24.74 -21.28
N ILE A 14 -28.32 25.86 -20.64
CA ILE A 14 -27.00 26.12 -20.04
C ILE A 14 -26.74 25.15 -18.87
N VAL A 15 -27.73 24.87 -18.03
CA VAL A 15 -27.61 23.90 -16.91
C VAL A 15 -27.48 22.45 -17.41
N LEU A 16 -28.07 22.12 -18.56
CA LEU A 16 -27.96 20.78 -19.17
C LEU A 16 -26.68 20.59 -20.01
N ALA A 17 -26.10 21.68 -20.53
CA ALA A 17 -24.92 21.64 -21.40
C ALA A 17 -23.59 21.84 -20.65
N ILE A 18 -23.60 22.29 -19.39
CA ILE A 18 -22.43 22.16 -18.53
C ILE A 18 -22.32 20.68 -18.18
N PRO A 19 -21.30 19.97 -18.68
CA PRO A 19 -21.10 18.60 -18.27
C PRO A 19 -20.85 18.65 -16.77
N VAL A 20 -21.38 17.67 -16.06
CA VAL A 20 -21.12 17.35 -14.66
C VAL A 20 -19.63 16.98 -14.45
N SER A 21 -18.70 17.56 -15.22
CA SER A 21 -17.25 17.41 -15.08
C SER A 21 -16.70 18.20 -13.88
N GLY A 22 -17.47 19.12 -13.29
CA GLY A 22 -17.12 19.79 -12.03
C GLY A 22 -17.44 18.97 -10.75
N TYR A 23 -18.13 17.83 -10.85
CA TYR A 23 -18.41 16.92 -9.74
C TYR A 23 -17.56 15.64 -9.75
N PHE A 24 -16.54 15.56 -10.61
CA PHE A 24 -15.52 14.52 -10.49
C PHE A 24 -14.48 14.97 -9.47
N GLY A 25 -14.83 14.87 -8.19
CA GLY A 25 -13.82 14.63 -7.18
C GLY A 25 -13.14 13.31 -7.52
N ASP A 26 -11.83 13.31 -7.71
CA ASP A 26 -11.03 12.09 -7.78
C ASP A 26 -11.44 11.21 -6.61
N LYS A 27 -12.20 10.14 -6.87
CA LYS A 27 -12.44 9.12 -5.86
C LYS A 27 -11.06 8.61 -5.50
N PRO A 28 -10.60 8.74 -4.23
CA PRO A 28 -9.32 8.19 -3.84
C PRO A 28 -9.36 6.71 -4.23
N ASN A 29 -8.38 6.31 -5.03
CA ASN A 29 -8.24 4.94 -5.48
C ASN A 29 -8.18 4.08 -4.23
N LYS A 30 -9.26 3.35 -3.95
CA LYS A 30 -9.35 2.49 -2.78
C LYS A 30 -8.30 1.40 -2.96
N ILE A 31 -7.22 1.46 -2.19
CA ILE A 31 -6.31 0.33 -2.06
C ILE A 31 -7.10 -0.73 -1.32
N GLU A 32 -7.74 -1.61 -2.07
CA GLU A 32 -8.43 -2.77 -1.53
C GLU A 32 -7.34 -3.75 -1.09
N VAL A 33 -7.14 -3.85 0.23
CA VAL A 33 -6.27 -4.84 0.83
C VAL A 33 -6.91 -6.21 0.57
N ILE A 34 -6.49 -6.83 -0.53
CA ILE A 34 -7.03 -8.06 -1.10
C ILE A 34 -6.81 -9.30 -0.22
N LYS A 35 -5.91 -9.22 0.76
CA LYS A 35 -5.70 -10.22 1.83
C LYS A 35 -4.83 -9.57 2.90
N GLU A 36 -5.29 -9.52 4.16
CA GLU A 36 -4.39 -9.30 5.30
C GLU A 36 -3.63 -10.59 5.57
N THR A 37 -2.53 -10.80 4.84
CA THR A 37 -1.60 -11.88 5.14
C THR A 37 -0.76 -11.45 6.33
N GLY A 38 -1.05 -12.00 7.50
CA GLY A 38 -0.23 -11.78 8.68
C GLY A 38 1.20 -12.25 8.44
N LEU A 39 2.18 -11.63 9.11
CA LEU A 39 3.60 -11.98 8.96
C LEU A 39 3.86 -13.48 9.10
N LEU A 40 3.17 -14.16 10.02
CA LEU A 40 3.28 -15.60 10.22
C LEU A 40 2.84 -16.41 9.00
N GLU A 41 1.75 -16.01 8.35
CA GLU A 41 1.26 -16.69 7.14
C GLU A 41 2.27 -16.53 6.00
N THR A 42 2.82 -15.33 5.83
CA THR A 42 3.89 -15.06 4.86
C THR A 42 5.13 -15.92 5.12
N VAL A 43 5.53 -16.09 6.38
CA VAL A 43 6.67 -16.95 6.75
C VAL A 43 6.38 -18.42 6.43
N LYS A 44 5.16 -18.89 6.73
CA LYS A 44 4.73 -20.26 6.44
C LYS A 44 4.67 -20.54 4.94
N GLU A 45 4.07 -19.65 4.16
CA GLU A 45 3.99 -19.74 2.69
C GLU A 45 5.40 -19.77 2.07
N ARG A 46 6.35 -19.00 2.62
CA ARG A 46 7.76 -18.97 2.17
C ARG A 46 8.54 -20.23 2.57
N GLY A 47 8.14 -20.93 3.64
CA GLY A 47 8.78 -22.15 4.12
C GLY A 47 10.08 -21.94 4.91
N TYR A 48 10.47 -20.69 5.18
CA TYR A 48 11.64 -20.36 6.01
C TYR A 48 11.53 -18.97 6.65
N ILE A 49 12.20 -18.82 7.80
CA ILE A 49 12.32 -17.54 8.52
C ILE A 49 13.52 -16.78 7.95
N VAL A 50 13.34 -15.47 7.74
CA VAL A 50 14.45 -14.55 7.48
C VAL A 50 14.77 -13.91 8.83
N CYS A 51 15.84 -14.36 9.45
CA CYS A 51 16.33 -13.79 10.70
C CYS A 51 17.46 -12.79 10.41
N GLY A 52 17.32 -11.58 10.93
CA GLY A 52 18.38 -10.59 10.93
C GLY A 52 19.17 -10.66 12.24
N VAL A 53 20.50 -10.61 12.14
CA VAL A 53 21.41 -10.58 13.29
C VAL A 53 22.27 -9.33 13.24
N ASN A 54 22.83 -8.90 14.38
CA ASN A 54 23.79 -7.80 14.42
C ASN A 54 25.19 -8.31 14.10
N SER A 55 25.79 -7.88 12.99
CA SER A 55 27.16 -8.27 12.66
C SER A 55 28.17 -7.52 13.53
N GLY A 56 29.00 -8.26 14.28
CA GLY A 56 30.17 -7.69 14.95
C GLY A 56 30.00 -7.47 16.45
N LEU A 57 29.07 -8.18 17.09
CA LEU A 57 28.97 -8.27 18.55
C LEU A 57 29.41 -9.67 19.00
N PRO A 58 30.69 -9.87 19.39
CA PRO A 58 31.19 -11.18 19.81
C PRO A 58 30.36 -11.79 20.92
N GLY A 59 30.01 -13.07 20.77
CA GLY A 59 29.11 -13.81 21.67
C GLY A 59 27.62 -13.73 21.31
N PHE A 60 27.19 -12.72 20.56
CA PHE A 60 25.80 -12.57 20.09
C PHE A 60 25.66 -12.93 18.60
N ALA A 61 26.43 -12.28 17.73
CA ALA A 61 26.53 -12.65 16.33
C ALA A 61 27.84 -12.13 15.73
N ALA A 62 28.64 -13.07 15.22
CA ALA A 62 29.87 -12.79 14.49
C ALA A 62 30.06 -13.80 13.36
N GLN A 63 30.67 -13.33 12.28
CA GLN A 63 31.09 -14.15 11.16
C GLN A 63 32.59 -14.42 11.28
N ASP A 64 33.02 -15.67 11.12
CA ASP A 64 34.44 -16.03 11.04
C ASP A 64 35.02 -15.74 9.63
N GLU A 65 36.32 -16.00 9.45
CA GLU A 65 37.00 -15.79 8.16
C GLU A 65 36.48 -16.68 7.02
N GLU A 66 35.85 -17.81 7.36
CA GLU A 66 35.26 -18.76 6.42
C GLU A 66 33.81 -18.39 6.05
N GLY A 67 33.24 -17.39 6.72
CA GLY A 67 31.87 -16.94 6.49
C GLY A 67 30.83 -17.60 7.37
N ASN A 68 31.21 -18.43 8.35
CA ASN A 68 30.27 -19.09 9.25
C ASN A 68 29.81 -18.12 10.33
N TRP A 69 28.50 -18.10 10.58
CA TRP A 69 27.90 -17.31 11.65
C TRP A 69 27.83 -18.10 12.95
N THR A 70 28.23 -17.48 14.06
CA THR A 70 28.11 -18.05 15.41
C THR A 70 27.68 -16.98 16.43
N GLY A 71 27.07 -17.43 17.53
CA GLY A 71 26.64 -16.59 18.64
C GLY A 71 25.17 -16.80 19.02
N LEU A 72 24.74 -16.17 20.11
CA LEU A 72 23.39 -16.30 20.65
C LEU A 72 22.27 -16.01 19.65
N ASP A 73 22.35 -14.90 18.89
CA ASP A 73 21.32 -14.49 17.92
C ASP A 73 21.24 -15.51 16.77
N VAL A 74 22.40 -16.09 16.39
CA VAL A 74 22.49 -17.09 15.33
C VAL A 74 21.89 -18.42 15.78
N ASP A 75 22.20 -18.86 17.00
CA ASP A 75 21.69 -20.11 17.57
C ASP A 75 20.18 -20.04 17.81
N PHE A 76 19.66 -18.87 18.20
CA PHE A 76 18.21 -18.66 18.32
C PHE A 76 17.48 -18.73 16.98
N CYS A 77 18.18 -18.42 15.88
CA CYS A 77 17.60 -18.33 14.55
C CYS A 77 17.77 -19.58 13.67
N ARG A 78 18.43 -20.63 14.18
CA ARG A 78 18.53 -21.94 13.53
C ARG A 78 17.33 -22.82 13.86
#